data_AF-A0A7S0C917-F1
#
_entry.id   AF-A0A7S0C917-F1
#
_cell.length_a   1.000
_cell.length_b   1.000
_cell.length_c   1.000
_cell.angle_alpha   90.00
_cell.angle_beta   90.00
_cell.angle_gamma   90.00
#
_symmetry.space_group_name_H-M   'P 1'
#
loop_
_entity.id
_entity.type
_entity.pdbx_description
1 polymer ?
#
loop_
_entity_poly.entity_id
_entity_poly.type
_entity_poly.pdbx_seq_one_letter_code
_entity_poly.pdbx_strand_id
1 'polypeptide(L)'
;MQQDHLPHDSFEAAVYQDVMLMERAHLIPKNSWTFDNATDTLNFNNKFLTLSGEEEKIAWTKYCKSIKGKTSAGIVGRGIYEVQLRHWLHFFPLNEKTLVLKTEDMTSEEGTRTVVEKAVGHLQLTNHYFAFAHKHSGLYQKPIDDRTAETLANFYATYNARLGHLLGREWDNPWPK
;
A
#
# COMPACT_ATOMS: atom_id res chain seq x y z
N MET A 1 -0.98 -13.55 30.86
CA MET A 1 -0.68 -13.38 29.42
C MET A 1 0.50 -12.44 29.35
N GLN A 2 1.72 -12.99 29.25
CA GLN A 2 2.95 -12.18 29.25
C GLN A 2 3.01 -11.37 27.95
N GLN A 3 3.14 -10.06 28.08
CA GLN A 3 3.46 -9.17 26.96
C GLN A 3 4.97 -9.26 26.76
N ASP A 4 5.41 -10.13 25.85
CA ASP A 4 6.79 -10.10 25.37
C ASP A 4 6.98 -8.80 24.58
N HIS A 5 7.98 -8.01 24.98
CA HIS A 5 8.29 -6.71 24.42
C HIS A 5 8.92 -6.87 23.03
N LEU A 6 8.11 -6.64 21.99
CA LEU A 6 8.64 -6.32 20.66
C LEU A 6 9.58 -5.10 20.78
N PRO A 7 10.77 -5.11 20.14
CA PRO A 7 11.57 -3.91 20.05
C PRO A 7 10.73 -2.83 19.37
N HIS A 8 10.44 -1.74 20.10
CA HIS A 8 9.51 -0.69 19.68
C HIS A 8 9.90 0.03 18.36
N ASP A 9 11.07 -0.28 17.78
CA ASP A 9 11.69 0.43 16.66
C ASP A 9 11.97 -0.46 15.41
N SER A 10 11.51 -1.71 15.34
CA SER A 10 11.67 -2.55 14.13
C SER A 10 10.55 -2.33 13.11
N PHE A 11 10.81 -2.64 11.83
CA PHE A 11 9.80 -2.59 10.78
C PHE A 11 8.69 -3.61 11.05
N GLU A 12 9.06 -4.80 11.53
CA GLU A 12 8.17 -5.90 11.87
C GLU A 12 7.25 -5.52 13.04
N ALA A 13 7.78 -4.82 14.06
CA ALA A 13 6.97 -4.27 15.14
C ALA A 13 5.97 -3.21 14.62
N ALA A 14 6.38 -2.35 13.68
CA ALA A 14 5.47 -1.38 13.07
C ALA A 14 4.37 -2.07 12.25
N VAL A 15 4.71 -3.09 11.45
CA VAL A 15 3.75 -3.92 10.71
C VAL A 15 2.77 -4.60 11.67
N TYR A 16 3.26 -5.24 12.73
CA TYR A 16 2.44 -5.89 13.76
C TYR A 16 1.43 -4.93 14.40
N GLN A 17 1.91 -3.76 14.84
CA GLN A 17 1.04 -2.74 15.43
C GLN A 17 -0.05 -2.29 14.44
N ASP A 18 0.30 -2.15 13.16
CA ASP A 18 -0.65 -1.74 12.14
C ASP A 18 -1.73 -2.80 11.90
N VAL A 19 -1.32 -4.06 11.76
CA VAL A 19 -2.23 -5.21 11.58
C VAL A 19 -3.19 -5.35 12.78
N MET A 20 -2.71 -5.17 14.02
CA MET A 20 -3.58 -5.13 15.19
C MET A 20 -4.64 -4.01 15.11
N LEU A 21 -4.25 -2.82 14.63
CA LEU A 21 -5.17 -1.70 14.47
C LEU A 21 -6.20 -1.98 13.38
N MET A 22 -5.82 -2.66 12.30
CA MET A 22 -6.73 -3.13 11.26
C MET A 22 -7.76 -4.13 11.80
N GLU A 23 -7.33 -5.13 12.58
CA GLU A 23 -8.26 -6.11 13.17
C GLU A 23 -9.25 -5.43 14.12
N ARG A 24 -8.78 -4.53 14.99
CA ARG A 24 -9.65 -3.76 15.91
C ARG A 24 -10.64 -2.87 15.18
N ALA A 25 -10.27 -2.36 14.00
CA ALA A 25 -11.15 -1.60 13.14
C ALA A 25 -12.12 -2.48 12.34
N HIS A 26 -11.98 -3.80 12.42
CA HIS A 26 -12.63 -4.81 11.60
C HIS A 26 -12.28 -4.72 10.11
N LEU A 27 -11.15 -4.10 9.75
CA LEU A 27 -10.70 -4.04 8.35
C LEU A 27 -10.20 -5.39 7.85
N ILE A 28 -9.65 -6.19 8.76
CA ILE A 28 -9.32 -7.60 8.55
C ILE A 28 -10.08 -8.47 9.55
N PRO A 29 -10.42 -9.72 9.20
CA PRO A 29 -11.14 -10.62 10.10
C PRO A 29 -10.33 -10.92 11.37
N LYS A 30 -11.03 -11.17 12.48
CA LYS A 30 -10.39 -11.65 13.71
C LYS A 30 -9.75 -13.01 13.46
N ASN A 31 -8.54 -13.23 14.00
CA ASN A 31 -7.76 -14.46 13.79
C ASN A 31 -7.37 -14.72 12.32
N SER A 32 -7.40 -13.70 11.45
CA SER A 32 -6.87 -13.78 10.08
C SER A 32 -5.33 -13.72 10.03
N TRP A 33 -4.70 -13.56 11.19
CA TRP A 33 -3.26 -13.47 11.31
C TRP A 33 -2.80 -14.00 12.67
N THR A 34 -1.53 -14.37 12.75
CA THR A 34 -0.84 -14.76 13.98
C THR A 34 0.52 -14.10 14.02
N PHE A 35 1.07 -13.99 15.22
CA PHE A 35 2.44 -13.56 15.45
C PHE A 35 3.19 -14.67 16.15
N ASP A 36 4.28 -15.13 15.53
CA ASP A 36 5.15 -16.14 16.10
C ASP A 36 6.26 -15.46 16.90
N ASN A 37 6.10 -15.42 18.23
CA ASN A 37 7.09 -14.85 19.14
C ASN A 37 8.47 -15.50 19.06
N ALA A 38 8.56 -16.78 18.62
CA ALA A 38 9.84 -17.47 18.53
C ALA A 38 10.66 -17.00 17.32
N THR A 39 9.99 -16.54 16.28
CA THR A 39 10.63 -16.09 15.03
C THR A 39 10.46 -14.61 14.74
N ASP A 40 9.71 -13.88 15.59
CA ASP A 40 9.33 -12.48 15.40
C ASP A 40 8.55 -12.24 14.09
N THR A 41 7.80 -13.25 13.62
CA THR A 41 7.17 -13.22 12.29
C THR A 41 5.66 -13.09 12.34
N LEU A 42 5.15 -12.21 11.48
CA LEU A 42 3.73 -12.12 11.19
C LEU A 42 3.35 -13.17 10.15
N ASN A 43 2.22 -13.84 10.37
CA ASN A 43 1.68 -14.82 9.44
C ASN A 43 0.22 -14.52 9.18
N PHE A 44 -0.15 -14.49 7.92
CA PHE A 44 -1.50 -14.23 7.47
C PHE A 44 -2.17 -15.54 7.08
N ASN A 45 -3.33 -15.84 7.65
CA ASN A 45 -4.11 -17.00 7.25
C ASN A 45 -4.75 -16.69 5.89
N ASN A 46 -4.69 -17.64 4.93
CA ASN A 46 -5.20 -17.49 3.55
C ASN A 46 -6.71 -17.21 3.41
N LYS A 47 -7.42 -16.93 4.52
CA LYS A 47 -8.83 -16.53 4.55
C LYS A 47 -8.95 -15.01 4.72
N PHE A 48 -8.46 -14.25 3.75
CA PHE A 48 -8.88 -12.85 3.62
C PHE A 48 -10.27 -12.82 3.01
N LEU A 49 -11.29 -12.79 3.87
CA LEU A 49 -12.55 -12.20 3.48
C LEU A 49 -12.28 -10.71 3.28
N THR A 50 -12.09 -10.28 2.04
CA THR A 50 -12.11 -8.86 1.73
C THR A 50 -13.52 -8.35 1.93
N LEU A 51 -13.69 -7.51 2.94
CA LEU A 51 -14.88 -6.66 3.04
C LEU A 51 -15.06 -5.93 1.70
N SER A 52 -16.30 -5.66 1.33
CA SER A 52 -16.62 -4.84 0.17
C SER A 52 -17.76 -3.88 0.50
N GLY A 53 -17.90 -2.83 -0.31
CA GLY A 53 -18.96 -1.84 -0.16
C GLY A 53 -18.88 -1.04 1.15
N GLU A 54 -20.04 -0.83 1.78
CA GLU A 54 -20.17 0.06 2.94
C GLU A 54 -19.50 -0.48 4.21
N GLU A 55 -19.47 -1.80 4.41
CA GLU A 55 -18.78 -2.41 5.57
C GLU A 55 -17.29 -2.10 5.55
N GLU A 56 -16.66 -2.24 4.38
CA GLU A 56 -15.24 -1.92 4.18
C GLU A 56 -14.96 -0.44 4.41
N LYS A 57 -15.83 0.44 3.95
CA LYS A 57 -15.71 1.89 4.14
C LYS A 57 -15.82 2.29 5.62
N ILE A 58 -16.75 1.66 6.36
CA ILE A 58 -16.89 1.87 7.80
C ILE A 58 -15.64 1.38 8.53
N ALA A 59 -15.14 0.19 8.19
CA ALA A 59 -13.93 -0.37 8.77
C ALA A 59 -12.69 0.49 8.48
N TRP A 60 -12.52 0.92 7.23
CA TRP A 60 -11.46 1.84 6.81
C TRP A 60 -11.52 3.17 7.56
N THR A 61 -12.70 3.75 7.72
CA THR A 61 -12.88 5.00 8.49
C THR A 61 -12.50 4.83 9.96
N LYS A 62 -12.86 3.71 10.59
CA LYS A 62 -12.45 3.38 11.96
C LYS A 62 -10.93 3.23 12.06
N TYR A 63 -10.32 2.57 11.08
CA TYR A 63 -8.87 2.40 10.99
C TYR A 63 -8.15 3.75 10.84
N CYS A 64 -8.56 4.62 9.92
CA CYS A 64 -7.96 5.95 9.75
C CYS A 64 -8.02 6.78 11.03
N LYS A 65 -9.12 6.69 11.80
CA LYS A 65 -9.25 7.36 13.10
C LYS A 65 -8.28 6.80 14.14
N SER A 66 -7.97 5.50 14.11
CA SER A 66 -7.09 4.84 15.09
C SER A 66 -5.60 5.12 14.86
N ILE A 67 -5.21 5.46 13.63
CA ILE A 67 -3.83 5.83 13.26
C ILE A 67 -3.59 7.35 13.25
N LYS A 68 -4.63 8.18 13.38
CA LYS A 68 -4.50 9.64 13.34
C LYS A 68 -3.56 10.15 14.44
N GLY A 69 -2.56 10.95 14.06
CA GLY A 69 -1.58 11.53 14.97
C GLY A 69 -0.42 10.60 15.36
N LYS A 70 -0.37 9.38 14.82
CA LYS A 70 0.73 8.44 15.02
C LYS A 70 1.61 8.44 13.76
N THR A 71 2.81 8.99 13.85
CA THR A 71 3.71 9.21 12.70
C THR A 71 4.23 7.92 12.06
N SER A 72 4.35 6.84 12.83
CA SER A 72 4.80 5.52 12.37
C SER A 72 3.68 4.49 12.17
N ALA A 73 2.41 4.84 12.47
CA ALA A 73 1.29 3.95 12.23
C ALA A 73 0.81 4.04 10.78
N GLY A 74 0.18 2.98 10.30
CA GLY A 74 -0.43 2.97 8.99
C GLY A 74 0.45 2.45 7.85
N ILE A 75 1.63 1.88 8.13
CA ILE A 75 2.57 1.47 7.08
C ILE A 75 1.98 0.41 6.14
N VAL A 76 1.24 -0.56 6.68
CA VAL A 76 0.56 -1.60 5.91
C VAL A 76 -0.68 -1.00 5.26
N GLY A 77 -1.48 -0.23 5.99
CA GLY A 77 -2.75 0.28 5.45
C GLY A 77 -2.58 1.29 4.33
N ARG A 78 -1.46 2.05 4.32
CA ARG A 78 -1.12 2.95 3.22
C ARG A 78 -0.98 2.21 1.89
N GLY A 79 -0.55 0.95 1.90
CA GLY A 79 -0.44 0.11 0.70
C GLY A 79 -1.79 -0.39 0.15
N ILE A 80 -2.91 -0.21 0.86
CA ILE A 80 -4.25 -0.62 0.41
C ILE A 80 -4.81 0.46 -0.52
N TYR A 81 -4.22 0.60 -1.72
CA TYR A 81 -4.52 1.70 -2.63
C TYR A 81 -5.93 1.65 -3.20
N GLU A 82 -6.48 0.47 -3.49
CA GLU A 82 -7.82 0.37 -4.07
C GLU A 82 -8.88 0.98 -3.14
N VAL A 83 -8.86 0.67 -1.83
CA VAL A 83 -9.84 1.18 -0.86
C VAL A 83 -9.78 2.70 -0.77
N GLN A 84 -8.58 3.25 -0.83
CA GLN A 84 -8.33 4.69 -0.83
C GLN A 84 -8.84 5.32 -2.13
N LEU A 85 -8.41 4.80 -3.28
CA LEU A 85 -8.68 5.37 -4.60
C LEU A 85 -10.13 5.26 -5.02
N ARG A 86 -10.84 4.17 -4.70
CA ARG A 86 -12.24 3.99 -5.08
C ARG A 86 -13.13 5.17 -4.68
N HIS A 87 -12.88 5.74 -3.51
CA HIS A 87 -13.62 6.91 -3.03
C HIS A 87 -13.26 8.18 -3.80
N TRP A 88 -11.97 8.39 -4.11
CA TRP A 88 -11.53 9.51 -4.93
C TRP A 88 -12.13 9.43 -6.34
N LEU A 89 -12.04 8.26 -6.98
CA LEU A 89 -12.50 8.06 -8.35
C LEU A 89 -14.02 8.15 -8.51
N HIS A 90 -14.79 8.04 -7.42
CA HIS A 90 -16.21 8.35 -7.43
C HIS A 90 -16.50 9.83 -7.73
N PHE A 91 -15.63 10.74 -7.26
CA PHE A 91 -15.79 12.19 -7.44
C PHE A 91 -14.87 12.77 -8.52
N PHE A 92 -13.74 12.12 -8.78
CA PHE A 92 -12.69 12.57 -9.69
C PHE A 92 -12.36 11.46 -10.69
N PRO A 93 -13.07 11.39 -11.83
CA PRO A 93 -12.92 10.30 -12.80
C PRO A 93 -11.47 10.09 -13.24
N LEU A 94 -11.11 8.82 -13.39
CA LEU A 94 -9.79 8.40 -13.87
C LEU A 94 -9.56 8.93 -15.30
N ASN A 95 -8.33 9.32 -15.61
CA ASN A 95 -7.86 9.89 -16.87
C ASN A 95 -8.41 11.30 -17.22
N GLU A 96 -9.48 11.76 -16.56
CA GLU A 96 -10.01 13.12 -16.74
C GLU A 96 -9.58 14.09 -15.64
N LYS A 97 -9.71 13.66 -14.37
CA LYS A 97 -9.41 14.47 -13.18
C LYS A 97 -8.37 13.84 -12.27
N THR A 98 -8.13 12.55 -12.46
CA THR A 98 -7.15 11.77 -11.69
C THR A 98 -6.23 11.03 -12.65
N LEU A 99 -4.93 11.17 -12.44
CA LEU A 99 -3.89 10.39 -13.11
C LEU A 99 -3.15 9.55 -12.06
N VAL A 100 -3.02 8.25 -12.33
CA VAL A 100 -2.20 7.34 -11.52
C VAL A 100 -0.95 6.98 -12.32
N LEU A 101 0.22 7.09 -11.71
CA LEU A 101 1.52 6.87 -12.35
C LEU A 101 2.29 5.79 -11.60
N LYS A 102 3.06 4.98 -12.33
CA LYS A 102 3.99 4.00 -11.76
C LYS A 102 5.36 4.61 -11.60
N THR A 103 5.87 4.58 -10.38
CA THR A 103 7.26 5.01 -10.12
C THR A 103 8.27 4.00 -10.67
N GLU A 104 7.85 2.76 -10.86
CA GLU A 104 8.60 1.65 -11.46
C GLU A 104 8.96 1.95 -12.93
N ASP A 105 8.12 2.73 -13.63
CA ASP A 105 8.39 3.19 -14.99
C ASP A 105 9.47 4.31 -15.03
N MET A 106 9.84 4.88 -13.87
CA MET A 106 10.82 5.97 -13.74
C MET A 106 12.23 5.46 -13.38
N THR A 107 12.59 4.27 -13.84
CA THR A 107 13.89 3.64 -13.54
C THR A 107 15.04 4.08 -14.45
N SER A 108 14.73 4.70 -15.59
CA SER A 108 15.69 5.30 -16.52
C SER A 108 15.34 6.76 -16.81
N GLU A 109 16.25 7.50 -17.44
CA GLU A 109 15.97 8.88 -17.89
C GLU A 109 14.81 8.92 -18.89
N GLU A 110 14.79 7.99 -19.85
CA GLU A 110 13.72 7.87 -20.84
C GLU A 110 12.38 7.53 -20.19
N GLY A 111 12.34 6.54 -19.30
CA GLY A 111 11.11 6.17 -18.58
C GLY A 111 10.60 7.31 -17.70
N THR A 112 11.51 7.99 -16.99
CA THR A 112 11.19 9.21 -16.23
C THR A 112 10.59 10.28 -17.11
N ARG A 113 11.19 10.53 -18.28
CA ARG A 113 10.68 11.47 -19.27
C ARG A 113 9.26 11.10 -19.70
N THR A 114 9.03 9.85 -20.10
CA THR A 114 7.71 9.37 -20.51
C THR A 114 6.66 9.57 -19.43
N VAL A 115 6.97 9.27 -18.16
CA VAL A 115 6.03 9.45 -17.04
C VAL A 115 5.73 10.93 -16.79
N VAL A 116 6.74 11.80 -16.85
CA VAL A 116 6.57 13.24 -16.67
C VAL A 116 5.76 13.85 -17.82
N GLU A 117 6.01 13.44 -19.06
CA GLU A 117 5.23 13.88 -20.21
C GLU A 117 3.76 13.48 -20.12
N LYS A 118 3.46 12.27 -19.61
CA LYS A 118 2.08 11.86 -19.28
C LYS A 118 1.45 12.82 -18.27
N ALA A 119 2.17 13.18 -17.20
CA ALA A 119 1.67 14.10 -16.18
C ALA A 119 1.42 15.51 -16.73
N VAL A 120 2.37 16.06 -17.48
CA VAL A 120 2.26 17.37 -18.14
C VAL A 120 1.09 17.41 -19.13
N GLY A 121 0.94 16.35 -19.93
CA GLY A 121 -0.17 16.21 -20.88
C GLY A 121 -1.52 16.15 -20.18
N HIS A 122 -1.64 15.40 -19.08
CA HIS A 122 -2.86 15.35 -18.27
C HIS A 122 -3.23 16.71 -17.68
N LEU A 123 -2.23 17.50 -17.27
CA LEU A 123 -2.41 18.87 -16.77
C LEU A 123 -2.65 19.90 -17.89
N GLN A 124 -2.62 19.48 -19.17
CA GLN A 124 -2.75 20.35 -20.35
C GLN A 124 -1.69 21.47 -20.38
N LEU A 125 -0.50 21.18 -19.87
CA LEU A 125 0.62 22.11 -19.87
C LEU A 125 1.47 21.92 -21.12
N THR A 126 2.20 22.97 -21.50
CA THR A 126 3.21 22.87 -22.55
C THR A 126 4.35 21.98 -22.07
N ASN A 127 4.77 21.05 -22.93
CA ASN A 127 5.89 20.17 -22.62
C ASN A 127 7.20 20.95 -22.70
N HIS A 128 7.91 20.99 -21.57
CA HIS A 128 9.24 21.57 -21.46
C HIS A 128 10.24 20.45 -21.22
N TYR A 129 11.45 20.59 -21.77
CA TYR A 129 12.51 19.64 -21.46
C TYR A 129 12.94 19.82 -20.00
N PHE A 130 12.95 18.72 -19.25
CA PHE A 130 13.46 18.67 -17.89
C PHE A 130 14.77 17.87 -17.87
N ALA A 131 15.83 18.45 -17.31
CA ALA A 131 17.00 17.67 -16.94
C ALA A 131 16.66 16.90 -15.66
N PHE A 132 16.63 15.57 -15.73
CA PHE A 132 16.29 14.75 -14.58
C PHE A 132 17.52 14.53 -13.70
N ALA A 133 17.45 15.00 -12.44
CA ALA A 133 18.50 14.77 -11.45
C ALA A 133 18.52 13.31 -10.96
N HIS A 134 19.61 12.93 -10.30
CA HIS A 134 19.82 11.58 -9.78
C HIS A 134 18.64 11.05 -8.95
N LYS A 135 18.31 9.78 -9.18
CA LYS A 135 17.36 8.99 -8.37
C LYS A 135 17.74 9.10 -6.89
N HIS A 136 16.80 9.54 -6.05
CA HIS A 136 16.93 9.37 -4.61
C HIS A 136 16.90 7.86 -4.29
N SER A 137 18.08 7.25 -4.18
CA SER A 137 18.23 5.89 -3.66
C SER A 137 18.21 5.95 -2.15
N GLY A 138 17.01 5.99 -1.57
CA GLY A 138 16.82 5.61 -0.18
C GLY A 138 17.13 4.12 -0.07
N LEU A 139 18.38 3.75 0.18
CA LEU A 139 18.72 2.38 0.53
C LEU A 139 18.22 2.15 1.96
N TYR A 140 17.22 1.28 2.11
CA TYR A 140 16.90 0.72 3.41
C TYR A 140 18.14 -0.04 3.90
N GLN A 141 18.63 0.30 5.09
CA GLN A 141 19.88 -0.28 5.61
C GLN A 141 19.77 -1.78 5.88
N LYS A 142 18.56 -2.29 6.05
CA LYS A 142 18.28 -3.72 6.21
C LYS A 142 17.23 -4.15 5.19
N PRO A 143 17.47 -5.26 4.46
CA PRO A 143 16.41 -5.88 3.68
C PRO A 143 15.31 -6.37 4.63
N ILE A 144 14.07 -6.32 4.14
CA ILE A 144 12.95 -7.03 4.76
C ILE A 144 13.23 -8.53 4.74
N ASP A 145 12.79 -9.26 5.76
CA ASP A 145 12.91 -10.71 5.73
C ASP A 145 11.97 -11.32 4.66
N ASP A 146 12.42 -12.40 4.01
CA ASP A 146 11.70 -13.02 2.89
C ASP A 146 10.28 -13.49 3.28
N ARG A 147 10.09 -13.90 4.53
CA ARG A 147 8.81 -14.40 5.03
C ARG A 147 7.81 -13.27 5.23
N THR A 148 8.22 -12.13 5.79
CA THR A 148 7.40 -10.92 5.89
C THR A 148 7.10 -10.38 4.50
N ALA A 149 8.07 -10.41 3.57
CA ALA A 149 7.84 -10.02 2.18
C ALA A 149 6.77 -10.91 1.50
N GLU A 150 6.86 -12.23 1.64
CA GLU A 150 5.86 -13.17 1.12
C GLU A 150 4.49 -12.96 1.78
N THR A 151 4.48 -12.76 3.09
CA THR A 151 3.28 -12.52 3.90
C THR A 151 2.56 -11.24 3.43
N LEU A 152 3.29 -10.14 3.27
CA LEU A 152 2.73 -8.88 2.76
C LEU A 152 2.30 -9.02 1.30
N ALA A 153 3.06 -9.72 0.46
CA ALA A 153 2.66 -9.96 -0.94
C ALA A 153 1.33 -10.72 -1.02
N ASN A 154 1.15 -11.76 -0.20
CA ASN A 154 -0.10 -12.51 -0.12
C ASN A 154 -1.25 -11.65 0.40
N PHE A 155 -1.00 -10.81 1.41
CA PHE A 155 -1.98 -9.86 1.93
C PHE A 155 -2.45 -8.86 0.85
N TYR A 156 -1.52 -8.26 0.11
CA TYR A 156 -1.84 -7.27 -0.91
C TYR A 156 -2.45 -7.87 -2.19
N ALA A 157 -2.24 -9.17 -2.47
CA ALA A 157 -2.68 -9.81 -3.71
C ALA A 157 -4.15 -9.52 -4.05
N THR A 158 -5.07 -9.63 -3.09
CA THR A 158 -6.49 -9.37 -3.35
C THR A 158 -6.79 -7.89 -3.59
N TYR A 159 -6.13 -6.99 -2.86
CA TYR A 159 -6.28 -5.54 -3.08
C TYR A 159 -5.68 -5.10 -4.41
N ASN A 160 -4.59 -5.73 -4.84
CA ASN A 160 -3.90 -5.48 -6.10
C ASN A 160 -4.75 -5.94 -7.29
N ALA A 161 -5.39 -7.10 -7.19
CA ALA A 161 -6.34 -7.56 -8.20
C ALA A 161 -7.52 -6.59 -8.35
N ARG A 162 -8.07 -6.10 -7.22
CA ARG A 162 -9.14 -5.07 -7.24
C ARG A 162 -8.65 -3.74 -7.80
N LEU A 163 -7.40 -3.37 -7.51
CA LEU A 163 -6.77 -2.17 -8.07
C LEU A 163 -6.65 -2.27 -9.61
N GLY A 164 -6.25 -3.44 -10.12
CA GLY A 164 -6.24 -3.75 -11.56
C GLY A 164 -7.62 -3.56 -12.20
N HIS A 165 -8.67 -4.09 -11.56
CA HIS A 165 -10.04 -3.85 -12.03
C HIS A 165 -10.46 -2.36 -11.98
N LEU A 166 -10.01 -1.61 -10.97
CA LEU A 166 -10.36 -0.20 -10.79
C LEU A 166 -9.65 0.72 -11.79
N LEU A 167 -8.37 0.44 -12.09
CA LEU A 167 -7.52 1.30 -12.92
C LEU A 167 -7.37 0.81 -14.38
N GLY A 168 -7.73 -0.44 -14.66
CA GLY A 168 -7.63 -1.08 -15.97
C GLY A 168 -6.45 -2.05 -16.09
N ARG A 169 -6.41 -2.79 -17.21
CA ARG A 169 -5.51 -3.95 -17.43
C ARG A 169 -4.02 -3.65 -17.25
N GLU A 170 -3.58 -2.41 -17.47
CA GLU A 170 -2.19 -2.03 -17.22
C GLU A 170 -1.78 -2.17 -15.74
N TRP A 171 -2.75 -2.26 -14.83
CA TRP A 171 -2.58 -2.41 -13.37
C TRP A 171 -2.86 -3.83 -12.85
N ASP A 172 -3.07 -4.83 -13.72
CA ASP A 172 -3.31 -6.23 -13.30
C ASP A 172 -2.13 -6.82 -12.51
N ASN A 173 -0.92 -6.30 -12.74
CA ASN A 173 0.26 -6.56 -11.94
C ASN A 173 1.00 -5.24 -11.64
N PRO A 174 0.60 -4.51 -10.58
CA PRO A 174 1.16 -3.19 -10.31
C PRO A 174 2.64 -3.24 -9.90
N TRP A 175 3.09 -4.39 -9.39
CA TRP A 175 4.44 -4.62 -8.89
C TRP A 175 5.01 -5.94 -9.43
N PRO A 176 5.48 -5.96 -10.69
CA PRO A 176 6.15 -7.13 -11.24
C PRO A 176 7.42 -7.45 -10.43
N LYS A 177 7.60 -8.74 -10.10
CA LYS A 177 8.79 -9.26 -9.41
C LYS A 177 10.01 -9.24 -10.33
#